data_AF-A0A929QY56-F1
#
_entry.id   AF-A0A929QY56-F1
#
_cell.length_a   1.000
_cell.length_b   1.000
_cell.length_c   1.000
_cell.angle_alpha   90.00
_cell.angle_beta   90.00
_cell.angle_gamma   90.00
#
_symmetry.space_group_name_H-M   'P 1'
#
loop_
_entity.id
_entity.type
_entity.pdbx_description
1 polymer ?
#
loop_
_entity_poly.entity_id
_entity_poly.type
_entity_poly.pdbx_seq_one_letter_code
_entity_poly.pdbx_strand_id
1 'polypeptide(L)' 'MISADAIRGYIDLIVLGLLRERPSYAYELAKTISQVSQGQYAIKQTTLYSALKRL' A
#
# COMPACT_ATOMS: atom_id res chain seq x y z
N MET A 1 -0.43 10.29 14.91
CA MET A 1 -1.08 10.20 13.58
C MET A 1 -0.01 9.91 12.55
N ILE A 2 -0.20 8.91 11.69
CA ILE A 2 0.76 8.65 10.61
C ILE A 2 0.56 9.72 9.52
N SER A 3 1.63 10.38 9.09
CA SER A 3 1.52 11.38 8.01
C SER A 3 1.17 10.70 6.69
N ALA A 4 0.07 11.13 6.08
CA ALA A 4 -0.38 10.62 4.79
C ALA A 4 0.63 10.93 3.66
N ASP A 5 1.44 11.97 3.80
CA ASP A 5 2.53 12.29 2.87
C ASP A 5 3.72 11.33 3.05
N ALA A 6 4.05 10.97 4.30
CA ALA A 6 5.09 9.99 4.57
C ALA A 6 4.74 8.63 3.94
N ILE A 7 3.53 8.11 4.15
CA ILE A 7 3.13 6.83 3.54
C ILE A 7 3.13 6.91 2.01
N ARG A 8 2.70 8.03 1.41
CA ARG A 8 2.78 8.23 -0.04
C ARG A 8 4.22 8.19 -0.56
N GLY A 9 5.18 8.73 0.19
CA GLY A 9 6.61 8.67 -0.16
C GLY A 9 7.19 7.25 -0.12
N TYR A 10 6.63 6.37 0.71
CA TYR A 10 7.09 4.99 0.87
C TYR A 10 6.19 3.96 0.18
N ILE A 11 5.18 4.38 -0.60
CA ILE A 11 4.15 3.45 -1.09
C ILE A 11 4.73 2.34 -1.97
N ASP A 12 5.70 2.67 -2.81
CA ASP A 12 6.34 1.70 -3.70
C ASP A 12 7.11 0.64 -2.91
N LEU A 13 7.82 1.05 -1.85
CA LEU A 13 8.53 0.14 -0.95
C LEU A 13 7.57 -0.75 -0.16
N ILE A 14 6.44 -0.21 0.29
CA ILE A 14 5.39 -0.98 0.96
C ILE A 14 4.83 -2.04 0.01
N VAL A 15 4.46 -1.65 -1.22
CA VAL A 15 3.91 -2.56 -2.23
C VAL A 15 4.91 -3.66 -2.61
N LEU A 16 6.16 -3.29 -2.89
CA LEU A 16 7.22 -4.26 -3.19
C LEU A 16 7.51 -5.20 -2.02
N GLY A 17 7.51 -4.69 -0.79
CA GLY A 17 7.69 -5.49 0.42
C GLY A 17 6.62 -6.57 0.55
N LEU A 18 5.36 -6.21 0.31
CA LEU A 18 4.23 -7.15 0.35
C LEU A 18 4.30 -8.18 -0.80
N LEU A 19 4.62 -7.73 -2.02
CA LEU A 19 4.73 -8.61 -3.19
C LEU A 19 5.93 -9.57 -3.10
N ARG A 20 7.00 -9.19 -2.39
CA ARG A 20 8.15 -10.04 -2.11
C ARG A 20 7.79 -11.24 -1.24
N GLU A 21 6.87 -11.07 -0.29
CA GLU A 21 6.42 -12.17 0.56
C GLU A 21 5.49 -13.12 -0.19
N ARG A 22 4.56 -12.57 -0.99
CA ARG A 22 3.65 -13.36 -1.83
C ARG A 22 3.11 -12.54 -3.00
N PRO A 23 2.93 -13.13 -4.19
CA PRO A 23 2.16 -12.52 -5.25
C PRO A 23 0.76 -12.18 -4.76
N SER A 24 0.29 -10.97 -5.07
CA SER A 24 -1.01 -10.48 -4.59
C SER A 24 -1.59 -9.45 -5.57
N TYR A 25 -2.91 -9.27 -5.50
CA TYR A 25 -3.65 -8.35 -6.35
C TYR A 25 -4.03 -7.07 -5.57
N ALA A 26 -4.36 -6.00 -6.29
CA ALA A 26 -4.52 -4.65 -5.72
C ALA A 26 -5.48 -4.60 -4.52
N TYR A 27 -6.62 -5.29 -4.58
CA TYR A 27 -7.56 -5.31 -3.46
C TYR A 27 -6.97 -5.96 -2.21
N GLU A 28 -6.24 -7.06 -2.35
CA GLU A 28 -5.62 -7.75 -1.21
C GLU A 28 -4.47 -6.92 -0.63
N LEU A 29 -3.65 -6.28 -1.45
CA LEU A 29 -2.63 -5.32 -1.00
C LEU A 29 -3.24 -4.17 -0.18
N ALA A 30 -4.33 -3.56 -0.68
CA ALA A 30 -5.02 -2.49 0.04
C ALA A 30 -5.57 -2.96 1.39
N LYS A 31 -6.16 -4.17 1.42
CA LYS A 31 -6.66 -4.79 2.65
C LYS A 31 -5.53 -5.03 3.65
N THR A 32 -4.41 -5.60 3.20
CA THR A 32 -3.25 -5.86 4.07
C THR A 32 -2.66 -4.57 4.63
N ILE A 33 -2.53 -3.51 3.83
CA ILE A 33 -2.04 -2.20 4.30
C ILE A 33 -2.94 -1.63 5.41
N SER A 34 -4.27 -1.74 5.24
CA SER A 34 -5.24 -1.31 6.26
C SER A 34 -5.14 -2.14 7.54
N GLN A 35 -4.98 -3.46 7.42
CA GLN A 35 -4.85 -4.37 8.56
C GLN A 35 -3.55 -4.14 9.35
N VAL A 36 -2.42 -4.04 8.65
CA VAL A 36 -1.09 -3.81 9.27
C VAL A 36 -1.04 -2.45 9.97
N SER A 37 -1.71 -1.43 9.40
CA SER A 37 -1.84 -0.13 10.05
C SER A 37 -2.92 -0.07 11.12
N GLN A 38 -3.58 -1.18 11.47
CA GLN A 38 -4.68 -1.25 12.45
C GLN A 38 -5.79 -0.23 12.13
N GLY A 39 -6.09 -0.03 10.85
CA GLY A 39 -7.08 0.94 10.37
C GLY A 39 -6.63 2.41 10.42
N GLN A 40 -5.42 2.71 10.88
CA GLN A 40 -4.88 4.08 10.91
C GLN A 40 -4.58 4.62 9.51
N TYR A 41 -4.45 3.74 8.51
CA TYR A 41 -4.27 4.14 7.12
C TYR A 41 -5.01 3.22 6.15
N ALA A 42 -5.97 3.81 5.44
CA ALA A 42 -6.64 3.16 4.31
C ALA A 42 -6.16 3.78 3.00
N ILE A 43 -5.50 2.98 2.17
CA ILE A 43 -5.04 3.43 0.85
C ILE A 43 -6.21 3.57 -0.13
N LYS A 44 -6.23 4.65 -0.90
CA LYS A 44 -7.16 4.80 -2.02
C LYS A 44 -6.74 3.90 -3.17
N GLN A 45 -7.70 3.24 -3.82
CA GLN A 45 -7.42 2.39 -4.98
C GLN A 45 -6.67 3.14 -6.09
N THR A 46 -7.04 4.40 -6.38
CA THR A 46 -6.35 5.22 -7.39
C THR A 46 -4.86 5.42 -7.08
N THR A 47 -4.49 5.60 -5.81
CA THR A 47 -3.09 5.71 -5.36
C THR A 47 -2.36 4.39 -5.55
N LEU A 48 -2.99 3.27 -5.17
CA LEU A 48 -2.39 1.94 -5.30
C LEU A 48 -2.18 1.56 -6.77
N TYR A 49 -3.16 1.77 -7.64
CA TYR A 49 -2.99 1.53 -9.08
C TYR A 49 -1.92 2.43 -9.70
N SER A 50 -1.79 3.67 -9.24
CA SER A 50 -0.72 4.57 -9.70
C SER A 50 0.67 4.10 -9.26
N ALA A 51 0.79 3.50 -8.06
CA ALA A 51 2.02 2.88 -7.59
C ALA A 51 2.36 1.63 -8.41
N LEU A 52 1.39 0.72 -8.57
CA LEU A 52 1.55 -0.51 -9.37
C LEU A 52 1.90 -0.23 -10.83
N LYS A 53 1.41 0.87 -11.42
CA LYS A 53 1.75 1.26 -12.80
C LYS A 53 3.16 1.83 -12.95
N ARG A 54 3.74 2.41 -11.89
CA ARG A 54 5.12 2.94 -11.92
C ARG A 54 6.15 1.84 -11.74
N LEU A 55 5.81 0.81 -10.97
CA LEU A 55 6.62 -0.40 -10.75
C LEU A 55 6.61 -1.29 -12.00
#